data_AF-A0A4Y2ADK7-F1
#
_entry.id   AF-A0A4Y2ADK7-F1
#
_cell.length_a   1.000
_cell.length_b   1.000
_cell.length_c   1.000
_cell.angle_alpha   90.00
_cell.angle_beta   90.00
_cell.angle_gamma   90.00
#
_symmetry.space_group_name_H-M   'P 1'
#
loop_
_entity.id
_entity.type
_entity.pdbx_description
1 polymer ?
#
loop_
_entity_poly.entity_id
_entity_poly.type
_entity_poly.pdbx_seq_one_letter_code
_entity_poly.pdbx_strand_id
1 'polypeptide(L)'
;LKYQGICPPVKRYDTDFDPGAKYHVPGNVPYIRYFVSFVIQFQFHKVLCDAAGHTGPLYKCDIYRSREAGQILSQVMELGSSEHWSEAMKIMTGGATNKMDAGPILE
;
A
#
# COMPACT_ATOMS: atom_id res chain seq x y z
N LEU A 1 -12.51 -21.82 0.37
CA LEU A 1 -12.19 -21.26 1.71
C LEU A 1 -10.76 -20.71 1.86
N LYS A 2 -9.77 -21.15 1.07
CA LYS A 2 -8.32 -20.88 1.20
C LYS A 2 -7.85 -19.49 1.70
N TYR A 3 -8.46 -18.38 1.26
CA TYR A 3 -7.99 -17.03 1.62
C TYR A 3 -8.98 -16.23 2.46
N GLN A 4 -10.22 -16.10 2.01
CA GLN A 4 -11.24 -15.27 2.69
C GLN A 4 -12.12 -16.05 3.68
N GLY A 5 -12.07 -17.38 3.69
CA GLY A 5 -12.90 -18.19 4.58
C GLY A 5 -14.42 -18.14 4.30
N ILE A 6 -14.85 -17.64 3.13
CA ILE A 6 -16.27 -17.51 2.76
C ILE A 6 -16.78 -18.60 1.82
N CYS A 7 -18.09 -18.85 1.86
CA CYS A 7 -18.83 -19.71 0.93
C CYS A 7 -20.03 -18.94 0.33
N PRO A 8 -20.47 -19.29 -0.90
CA PRO A 8 -21.66 -18.69 -1.47
C PRO A 8 -22.92 -19.17 -0.71
N PRO A 9 -23.93 -18.31 -0.53
CA PRO A 9 -25.17 -18.67 0.19
C PRO A 9 -26.10 -19.59 -0.63
N VAL A 10 -25.83 -19.76 -1.92
CA VAL A 10 -26.55 -20.66 -2.83
C VAL A 10 -25.54 -21.46 -3.65
N LYS A 11 -25.99 -22.60 -4.18
CA LYS A 11 -25.16 -23.43 -5.06
C LYS A 11 -24.80 -22.66 -6.33
N ARG A 12 -23.53 -22.72 -6.74
CA ARG A 12 -23.02 -22.15 -7.99
C ARG A 12 -22.72 -23.26 -8.99
N TYR A 13 -22.80 -22.94 -10.27
CA TYR A 13 -22.53 -23.83 -11.40
C TYR A 13 -21.45 -23.22 -12.30
N ASP A 14 -20.88 -23.99 -13.23
CA ASP A 14 -19.81 -23.47 -14.11
C ASP A 14 -20.33 -22.40 -15.11
N THR A 15 -21.65 -22.27 -15.26
CA THR A 15 -22.30 -21.19 -16.01
C THR A 15 -22.37 -19.88 -15.22
N ASP A 16 -22.09 -19.91 -13.93
CA ASP A 16 -22.07 -18.74 -13.05
C ASP A 16 -20.68 -18.10 -13.02
N PHE A 17 -20.48 -17.04 -13.79
CA PHE A 17 -19.22 -16.29 -13.77
C PHE A 17 -19.16 -15.26 -12.63
N ASP A 18 -19.11 -15.74 -11.37
CA ASP A 18 -19.06 -14.90 -10.16
C ASP A 18 -17.97 -13.81 -10.16
N PRO A 19 -16.73 -14.09 -10.60
CA PRO A 19 -15.71 -13.05 -10.68
C PRO A 19 -16.13 -11.86 -11.57
N GLY A 20 -16.97 -12.10 -12.59
CA GLY A 20 -17.50 -11.06 -13.47
C GLY A 20 -18.38 -10.02 -12.77
N ALA A 21 -18.94 -10.34 -11.59
CA ALA A 21 -19.71 -9.37 -10.79
C ALA A 21 -18.82 -8.36 -10.05
N LYS A 22 -17.49 -8.52 -10.06
CA LYS A 22 -16.53 -7.56 -9.51
C LYS A 22 -15.99 -6.67 -10.63
N TYR A 23 -16.31 -5.38 -10.61
CA TYR A 23 -15.94 -4.36 -11.62
C TYR A 23 -14.57 -4.56 -12.31
N HIS A 24 -13.51 -4.84 -11.56
CA HIS A 24 -12.16 -4.98 -12.08
C HIS A 24 -11.98 -6.11 -13.10
N VAL A 25 -12.82 -7.15 -13.04
CA VAL A 25 -12.81 -8.26 -13.98
C VAL A 25 -13.34 -7.85 -15.36
N PRO A 26 -14.60 -7.38 -15.53
CA PRO A 26 -15.06 -6.90 -16.84
C PRO A 26 -14.40 -5.58 -17.27
N GLY A 27 -13.94 -4.76 -16.32
CA GLY A 27 -13.21 -3.52 -16.59
C GLY A 27 -11.74 -3.72 -16.99
N ASN A 28 -11.24 -4.95 -17.01
CA ASN A 28 -9.85 -5.29 -17.31
C ASN A 28 -8.82 -4.46 -16.50
N VAL A 29 -9.08 -4.29 -15.20
CA VAL A 29 -8.24 -3.51 -14.29
C VAL A 29 -7.45 -4.45 -13.37
N PRO A 30 -6.10 -4.51 -13.46
CA PRO A 30 -5.29 -5.36 -12.59
C PRO A 30 -5.54 -5.16 -11.09
N TYR A 31 -5.80 -6.24 -10.35
CA TYR A 31 -6.23 -6.18 -8.94
C TYR A 31 -5.09 -6.21 -7.91
N ILE A 32 -3.93 -6.77 -8.25
CA ILE A 32 -2.80 -6.93 -7.32
C ILE A 32 -2.30 -5.60 -6.75
N ARG A 33 -2.53 -4.49 -7.47
CA ARG A 33 -2.22 -3.13 -7.04
C ARG A 33 -2.79 -2.78 -5.66
N TYR A 34 -3.97 -3.32 -5.32
CA TYR A 34 -4.60 -3.07 -4.03
C TYR A 34 -3.88 -3.80 -2.89
N PHE A 35 -3.51 -5.06 -3.09
CA PHE A 35 -2.74 -5.78 -2.08
C PHE A 35 -1.41 -5.07 -1.79
N VAL A 36 -0.70 -4.67 -2.85
CA VAL A 36 0.56 -3.96 -2.75
C VAL A 36 0.40 -2.59 -2.08
N SER A 37 -0.60 -1.79 -2.50
CA SER A 37 -0.81 -0.46 -1.92
C SER A 37 -1.17 -0.52 -0.45
N PHE A 38 -1.92 -1.55 -0.03
CA PHE A 38 -2.30 -1.71 1.38
C PHE A 38 -1.11 -2.04 2.28
N VAL A 39 -0.04 -2.66 1.76
CA VAL A 39 1.21 -2.86 2.52
C VAL A 39 2.06 -1.58 2.49
N ILE A 40 2.31 -1.04 1.30
CA ILE A 40 3.22 0.10 1.10
C ILE A 40 2.71 1.37 1.80
N GLN A 41 1.39 1.60 1.84
CA GLN A 41 0.84 2.82 2.46
C GLN A 41 1.25 2.97 3.93
N PHE A 42 1.28 1.87 4.70
CA PHE A 42 1.67 1.92 6.11
C PHE A 42 3.19 2.03 6.28
N GLN A 43 3.95 1.38 5.39
CA GLN A 43 5.41 1.54 5.35
C GLN A 43 5.80 3.00 5.09
N PHE A 44 5.13 3.67 4.16
CA PHE A 44 5.34 5.09 3.88
C PHE A 44 4.84 5.94 5.06
N HIS A 45 3.65 5.65 5.58
CA HIS A 45 3.09 6.40 6.71
C HIS A 45 4.05 6.38 7.90
N LYS A 46 4.60 5.23 8.28
CA LYS A 46 5.58 5.11 9.36
C LYS A 46 6.80 6.01 9.14
N VAL A 47 7.44 5.93 7.97
CA VAL A 47 8.64 6.75 7.70
C VAL A 47 8.32 8.24 7.73
N LEU A 48 7.18 8.65 7.17
CA LEU A 48 6.76 10.05 7.18
C LEU A 48 6.41 10.53 8.59
N CYS A 49 5.86 9.67 9.44
CA CYS A 49 5.59 9.97 10.85
C CYS A 49 6.86 10.12 11.67
N ASP A 50 7.84 9.24 11.45
CA ASP A 50 9.16 9.34 12.07
C ASP A 50 9.85 10.66 11.66
N ALA A 51 9.77 11.02 10.37
CA ALA A 51 10.29 12.29 9.85
C ALA A 51 9.54 13.52 10.39
N ALA A 52 8.24 13.39 10.69
CA ALA A 52 7.45 14.44 11.34
C ALA A 52 7.75 14.58 12.84
N GLY A 53 8.62 13.72 13.42
CA GLY A 53 8.94 13.71 14.84
C GLY A 53 7.78 13.23 15.70
N HIS A 54 6.83 12.47 15.14
CA HIS A 54 5.71 11.92 15.89
C HIS A 54 6.23 10.99 16.99
N THR A 55 5.67 11.14 18.19
CA THR A 55 5.96 10.26 19.32
C THR A 55 4.65 9.64 19.80
N GLY A 56 4.59 8.32 19.83
CA GLY A 56 3.41 7.57 20.25
C GLY A 56 2.87 6.62 19.18
N PRO A 57 1.64 6.11 19.35
CA PRO A 57 1.07 5.11 18.44
C PRO A 57 0.95 5.62 17.00
N LEU A 58 1.34 4.78 16.03
CA LEU A 58 1.38 5.15 14.62
C LEU A 58 0.02 5.62 14.09
N TYR A 59 -1.07 4.95 14.46
CA TYR A 59 -2.43 5.32 14.03
C TYR A 59 -2.92 6.71 14.52
N LYS A 60 -2.18 7.38 15.42
CA LYS A 60 -2.46 8.75 15.88
C LYS A 60 -1.59 9.79 15.19
N CYS A 61 -0.64 9.37 14.36
CA CYS A 61 0.23 10.28 13.66
C CYS A 61 -0.55 11.15 12.68
N ASP A 62 -0.18 12.43 12.62
CA ASP A 62 -0.58 13.36 11.59
C ASP A 62 0.67 14.07 11.05
N ILE A 63 0.91 13.96 9.74
CA ILE A 63 2.05 14.59 9.07
C ILE A 63 1.77 16.03 8.64
N TYR A 64 0.58 16.58 8.96
CA TYR A 64 0.20 17.94 8.64
C TYR A 64 1.24 18.96 9.11
N ARG A 65 1.66 19.83 8.19
CA ARG A 65 2.71 20.87 8.37
C ARG A 65 4.13 20.37 8.63
N SER A 66 4.41 19.07 8.56
CA SER A 66 5.80 18.58 8.54
C SER A 66 6.43 18.86 7.18
N ARG A 67 7.46 19.72 7.15
CA ARG A 67 8.22 20.01 5.93
C ARG A 67 9.14 18.85 5.59
N GLU A 68 9.68 18.20 6.61
CA GLU A 68 10.59 17.07 6.54
C GLU A 68 9.90 15.87 5.88
N ALA A 69 8.70 15.49 6.34
CA ALA A 69 7.90 14.45 5.71
C ALA A 69 7.52 14.83 4.26
N GLY A 70 7.13 16.09 4.03
CA GLY A 70 6.80 16.60 2.69
C GLY A 70 7.97 16.51 1.72
N GLN A 71 9.20 16.80 2.16
CA GLN A 71 10.41 16.71 1.33
C GLN A 71 10.69 15.27 0.90
N ILE A 72 10.60 14.31 1.82
CA ILE A 72 10.79 12.88 1.51
C ILE A 72 9.74 12.42 0.49
N LEU A 73 8.46 12.75 0.73
CA LEU A 73 7.39 12.37 -0.17
C LEU A 73 7.55 13.01 -1.56
N SER A 74 7.94 14.29 -1.64
CA SER A 74 8.16 14.98 -2.92
C SER A 74 9.25 14.31 -3.74
N GLN A 75 10.41 13.99 -3.14
CA GLN A 75 11.52 13.33 -3.83
C GLN A 75 11.11 12.00 -4.46
N VAL A 76 10.29 11.22 -3.77
CA VAL A 76 9.79 9.93 -4.27
C VAL A 76 8.78 10.14 -5.40
N MET A 77 7.88 11.11 -5.26
CA MET A 77 6.84 11.41 -6.26
C MET A 77 7.41 12.03 -7.54
N GLU A 78 8.48 12.81 -7.44
CA GLU A 78 9.19 13.43 -8.57
C GLU A 78 9.79 12.40 -9.55
N LEU A 79 10.13 11.21 -9.08
CA LEU A 79 10.63 10.13 -9.94
C LEU A 79 9.57 9.63 -10.93
N GLY A 80 8.29 9.64 -10.54
CA GLY A 80 7.23 9.01 -11.31
C GLY A 80 7.56 7.55 -11.63
N SER A 81 7.81 7.28 -12.92
CA SER A 81 8.24 5.96 -13.41
C SER A 81 9.57 5.99 -14.16
N SER A 82 10.42 7.00 -13.91
CA SER A 82 11.76 7.08 -14.53
C SER A 82 12.73 6.03 -13.97
N GLU A 83 12.55 5.67 -12.70
CA GLU A 83 13.37 4.70 -11.98
C GLU A 83 12.57 3.45 -11.59
N HIS A 84 13.27 2.35 -11.32
CA HIS A 84 12.63 1.15 -10.79
C HIS A 84 12.10 1.42 -9.37
N TRP A 85 10.90 0.90 -9.05
CA TRP A 85 10.19 1.20 -7.79
C TRP A 85 11.00 0.91 -6.51
N SER A 86 11.96 -0.03 -6.57
CA SER A 86 12.84 -0.34 -5.46
C SER A 86 13.74 0.84 -5.06
N GLU A 87 14.13 1.68 -6.03
CA GLU A 87 14.91 2.88 -5.75
C GLU A 87 14.04 3.95 -5.09
N ALA A 88 12.80 4.10 -5.55
CA ALA A 88 11.81 4.96 -4.90
C ALA A 88 11.55 4.52 -3.44
N MET A 89 11.44 3.21 -3.19
CA MET A 89 11.32 2.63 -1.84
C MET A 89 12.55 2.90 -0.98
N LYS A 90 13.75 2.78 -1.57
CA LYS A 90 15.02 3.05 -0.89
C LYS A 90 15.13 4.53 -0.49
N ILE A 91 14.74 5.46 -1.37
CA ILE A 91 14.70 6.89 -1.07
C ILE A 91 13.69 7.17 0.04
N MET A 92 12.45 6.66 -0.08
CA MET A 92 11.40 6.85 0.92
C MET A 92 11.87 6.43 2.32
N THR A 93 12.54 5.28 2.43
CA THR A 93 12.97 4.71 3.71
C THR A 93 14.34 5.21 4.18
N GLY A 94 14.93 6.23 3.53
CA GLY A 94 16.25 6.74 3.88
C GLY A 94 17.37 5.69 3.74
N GLY A 95 17.20 4.71 2.84
CA GLY A 95 18.15 3.63 2.58
C GLY A 95 17.98 2.39 3.45
N ALA A 96 17.03 2.37 4.41
CA ALA A 96 16.85 1.24 5.32
C ALA A 96 16.41 -0.05 4.61
N THR A 97 15.59 0.06 3.56
CA THR A 97 15.17 -1.10 2.74
C THR A 97 14.71 -0.66 1.35
N ASN A 98 14.84 -1.54 0.37
CA ASN A 98 14.26 -1.37 -0.96
C ASN A 98 13.13 -2.38 -1.23
N LYS A 99 12.62 -3.04 -0.18
CA LYS A 99 11.60 -4.09 -0.24
C LYS A 99 10.31 -3.62 0.42
N MET A 100 9.20 -4.25 0.03
CA MET A 100 7.93 -4.15 0.75
C MET A 100 8.04 -4.82 2.12
N ASP A 101 7.48 -4.18 3.14
CA ASP A 101 7.42 -4.68 4.49
C ASP A 101 6.01 -4.54 5.08
N ALA A 102 5.51 -5.63 5.67
CA ALA A 102 4.21 -5.68 6.34
C ALA A 102 4.29 -5.38 7.85
N GLY A 103 5.48 -5.17 8.42
CA GLY A 103 5.63 -4.76 9.82
C GLY A 103 4.80 -3.52 10.16
N PRO A 104 4.88 -2.43 9.39
CA PRO A 104 4.17 -1.18 9.71
C PRO A 104 2.63 -1.25 9.71
N ILE A 105 2.01 -2.22 9.01
CA ILE A 105 0.54 -2.40 9.06
C ILE A 105 0.08 -3.16 10.33
N LEU A 106 1.01 -3.83 11.02
CA LEU A 106 0.72 -4.61 12.23
C LEU A 106 0.93 -3.83 13.54
N GLU A 107 1.41 -2.58 13.45
CA GLU A 107 1.66 -1.67 14.58
C GLU A 107 0.40 -0.88 14.98
#